data_AF-A0A914Y115-F1
#
_entry.id   AF-A0A914Y115-F1
#
_cell.length_a   1.000
_cell.length_b   1.000
_cell.length_c   1.000
_cell.angle_alpha   90.00
_cell.angle_beta   90.00
_cell.angle_gamma   90.00
#
_symmetry.space_group_name_H-M   'P 1'
#
loop_
_entity.id
_entity.type
_entity.pdbx_description
1 polymer ?
#
loop_
_entity_poly.entity_id
_entity_poly.type
_entity_poly.pdbx_seq_one_letter_code
_entity_poly.pdbx_strand_id
1 'polypeptide(L)'
;MCEGRKSRLQETSDLFKFMNMVRDLLLWMDEVKREMTSHERPRDVSGVELLMNNHQSLKAEIDTREENFHACITLGRNLLDARHYASAEIEKKLIKLTTERAEMMHRWEDRWEYLRLILEVYQFARDAAVADAWLSAQEPYLASRNFGRNLEEVIALIKKHEAFEKSAVAQEERFLALEKLTNFELKDRQRRPHGISGEREAMSPARPSGHSTAPGRSGETSFPSSEPGRSGEGWWFLNISFFRCKSKNFKHYYFWVTVLFFLISITIF
;
A
#
# COMPACT_ATOMS: atom_id res chain seq x y z
N MET A 1 14.04 -63.75 -22.55
CA MET A 1 12.90 -63.07 -23.22
C MET A 1 11.93 -62.38 -22.24
N CYS A 2 11.62 -62.96 -21.07
CA CYS A 2 10.71 -62.33 -20.10
C CYS A 2 11.23 -61.01 -19.47
N GLU A 3 12.54 -60.88 -19.33
CA GLU A 3 13.19 -59.75 -18.66
C GLU A 3 13.09 -58.43 -19.46
N GLY A 4 13.27 -58.49 -20.79
CA GLY A 4 13.11 -57.33 -21.67
C GLY A 4 11.66 -56.85 -21.78
N ARG A 5 10.67 -57.76 -21.69
CA ARG A 5 9.25 -57.35 -21.59
C ARG A 5 8.97 -56.66 -20.26
N LYS A 6 9.54 -57.17 -19.16
CA LYS A 6 9.37 -56.58 -17.83
C LYS A 6 9.95 -55.16 -17.76
N SER A 7 11.15 -54.91 -18.31
CA SER A 7 11.72 -53.54 -18.30
C SER A 7 10.89 -52.57 -19.15
N ARG A 8 10.48 -52.97 -20.36
CA ARG A 8 9.64 -52.10 -21.22
C ARG A 8 8.29 -51.75 -20.59
N LEU A 9 7.67 -52.69 -19.86
CA LEU A 9 6.44 -52.42 -19.12
C LEU A 9 6.69 -51.46 -17.95
N GLN A 10 7.83 -51.60 -17.25
CA GLN A 10 8.21 -50.72 -16.16
C GLN A 10 8.46 -49.29 -16.65
N GLU A 11 9.26 -49.13 -17.71
CA GLU A 11 9.53 -47.84 -18.39
C GLU A 11 8.23 -47.13 -18.78
N THR A 12 7.31 -47.87 -19.40
CA THR A 12 6.00 -47.33 -19.78
C THR A 12 5.16 -46.93 -18.56
N SER A 13 5.17 -47.73 -17.50
CA SER A 13 4.47 -47.44 -16.24
C SER A 13 4.99 -46.16 -15.59
N ASP A 14 6.30 -46.01 -15.51
CA ASP A 14 6.94 -44.85 -14.87
C ASP A 14 6.74 -43.57 -15.69
N LEU A 15 6.73 -43.66 -17.03
CA LEU A 15 6.33 -42.55 -17.89
C LEU A 15 4.89 -42.11 -17.60
N PHE A 16 3.92 -43.03 -17.52
CA PHE A 16 2.54 -42.66 -17.23
C PHE A 16 2.36 -42.04 -15.84
N LYS A 17 3.06 -42.57 -14.83
CA LYS A 17 3.08 -41.95 -13.49
C LYS A 17 3.58 -40.51 -13.54
N PHE A 18 4.73 -40.30 -14.18
CA PHE A 18 5.31 -38.96 -14.37
C PHE A 18 4.32 -38.02 -15.08
N MET A 19 3.73 -38.47 -16.19
CA MET A 19 2.79 -37.64 -16.97
C MET A 19 1.52 -37.27 -16.19
N ASN A 20 1.02 -38.18 -15.34
CA ASN A 20 -0.11 -37.89 -14.46
C ASN A 20 0.28 -36.88 -13.37
N MET A 21 1.43 -37.09 -12.69
CA MET A 21 1.91 -36.13 -11.68
C MET A 21 2.09 -34.72 -12.26
N VAL A 22 2.66 -34.61 -13.46
CA VAL A 22 2.81 -33.31 -14.15
C VAL A 22 1.44 -32.70 -14.45
N ARG A 23 0.49 -33.47 -14.95
CA ARG A 23 -0.86 -32.97 -15.26
C ARG A 23 -1.55 -32.44 -14.01
N ASP A 24 -1.53 -33.22 -12.93
CA ASP A 24 -2.22 -32.89 -11.69
C ASP A 24 -1.62 -31.63 -11.05
N LEU A 25 -0.29 -31.53 -11.03
CA LEU A 25 0.40 -30.33 -10.54
C LEU A 25 0.12 -29.10 -11.39
N LEU A 26 0.10 -29.21 -12.72
CA LEU A 26 -0.22 -28.09 -13.61
C LEU A 26 -1.65 -27.58 -13.39
N LEU A 27 -2.62 -28.49 -13.32
CA LEU A 27 -4.03 -28.13 -13.08
C LEU A 27 -4.21 -27.45 -11.72
N TRP A 28 -3.55 -27.98 -10.68
CA TRP A 28 -3.59 -27.36 -9.37
C TRP A 28 -2.92 -25.98 -9.35
N MET A 29 -1.78 -25.79 -10.03
CA MET A 29 -1.16 -24.46 -10.13
C MET A 29 -2.07 -23.46 -10.85
N ASP A 30 -2.79 -23.88 -11.89
CA ASP A 30 -3.77 -23.01 -12.59
C ASP A 30 -4.94 -22.62 -11.68
N GLU A 31 -5.40 -23.52 -10.80
CA GLU A 31 -6.39 -23.22 -9.76
C GLU A 31 -5.88 -22.13 -8.81
N VAL A 32 -4.70 -22.34 -8.22
CA VAL A 32 -4.11 -21.41 -7.26
C VAL A 32 -3.83 -20.05 -7.90
N LYS A 33 -3.31 -20.02 -9.13
CA LYS A 33 -3.10 -18.76 -9.88
C LYS A 33 -4.41 -18.02 -10.12
N ARG A 34 -5.53 -18.73 -10.31
CA ARG A 34 -6.86 -18.15 -10.50
C ARG A 34 -7.39 -17.54 -9.20
N GLU A 35 -7.25 -18.24 -8.08
CA GLU A 35 -7.64 -17.73 -6.76
C GLU A 35 -6.85 -16.46 -6.38
N MET A 36 -5.55 -16.44 -6.68
CA MET A 36 -4.69 -15.25 -6.50
C MET A 36 -5.14 -14.04 -7.33
N THR A 37 -5.90 -14.22 -8.41
CA THR A 37 -6.41 -13.12 -9.25
C THR A 37 -7.79 -12.61 -8.86
N SER A 38 -8.35 -13.09 -7.75
CA SER A 38 -9.59 -12.54 -7.21
C SER A 38 -9.50 -11.02 -7.02
N HIS A 39 -10.41 -10.29 -7.68
CA HIS A 39 -10.52 -8.84 -7.62
C HIS A 39 -11.44 -8.45 -6.46
N GLU A 40 -10.90 -8.48 -5.24
CA GLU A 40 -11.60 -7.98 -4.06
C GLU A 40 -11.01 -6.63 -3.63
N ARG A 41 -11.88 -5.64 -3.37
CA ARG A 41 -11.46 -4.29 -2.98
C ARG A 41 -11.73 -4.07 -1.48
N PRO A 42 -10.69 -3.83 -0.67
CA PRO A 42 -10.86 -3.61 0.76
C PRO A 42 -11.54 -2.26 1.06
N ARG A 43 -12.28 -2.19 2.17
CA ARG A 43 -12.97 -0.97 2.64
C ARG A 43 -12.25 -0.29 3.79
N ASP A 44 -11.52 -1.06 4.59
CA ASP A 44 -10.79 -0.62 5.78
C ASP A 44 -9.58 -1.53 6.03
N VAL A 45 -8.82 -1.23 7.08
CA VAL A 45 -7.63 -2.00 7.49
C VAL A 45 -7.95 -3.47 7.72
N SER A 46 -9.05 -3.78 8.41
CA SER A 46 -9.46 -5.16 8.70
C SER A 46 -9.78 -5.96 7.43
N GLY A 47 -10.39 -5.33 6.42
CA GLY A 47 -10.59 -5.94 5.11
C GLY A 47 -9.28 -6.26 4.40
N VAL A 48 -8.26 -5.40 4.49
CA VAL A 48 -6.93 -5.69 3.93
C VAL A 48 -6.27 -6.86 4.67
N GLU A 49 -6.35 -6.88 6.00
CA GLU A 49 -5.79 -7.96 6.83
C GLU A 49 -6.43 -9.32 6.52
N LEU A 50 -7.75 -9.35 6.28
CA LEU A 50 -8.45 -10.55 5.82
C LEU A 50 -7.90 -11.06 4.47
N LEU A 51 -7.75 -10.17 3.49
CA LEU A 51 -7.16 -10.51 2.19
C LEU A 51 -5.73 -11.05 2.33
N MET A 52 -4.94 -10.46 3.23
CA MET A 52 -3.59 -10.93 3.54
C MET A 52 -3.60 -12.32 4.17
N ASN A 53 -4.51 -12.59 5.10
CA ASN A 53 -4.66 -13.90 5.72
C ASN A 53 -5.04 -14.96 4.68
N ASN A 54 -6.03 -14.68 3.84
CA ASN A 54 -6.42 -15.58 2.74
C ASN A 54 -5.23 -15.87 1.80
N HIS A 55 -4.45 -14.84 1.46
CA HIS A 55 -3.26 -14.99 0.61
C HIS A 55 -2.14 -15.82 1.27
N GLN A 56 -1.99 -15.72 2.59
CA GLN A 56 -1.09 -16.58 3.36
C GLN A 56 -1.58 -18.03 3.45
N SER A 57 -2.90 -18.27 3.49
CA SER A 57 -3.45 -19.64 3.39
C SER A 57 -3.06 -20.29 2.06
N LEU A 58 -3.11 -19.56 0.95
CA LEU A 58 -2.61 -20.04 -0.35
C LEU A 58 -1.12 -20.39 -0.29
N LYS A 59 -0.31 -19.62 0.45
CA LYS A 59 1.12 -19.93 0.63
C LYS A 59 1.33 -21.25 1.35
N ALA A 60 0.59 -21.48 2.42
CA ALA A 60 0.63 -22.74 3.16
C ALA A 60 0.24 -23.92 2.26
N GLU A 61 -0.78 -23.77 1.41
CA GLU A 61 -1.16 -24.79 0.43
C GLU A 61 -0.07 -25.08 -0.61
N ILE A 62 0.68 -24.05 -1.02
CA ILE A 62 1.83 -24.24 -1.91
C ILE A 62 2.94 -25.01 -1.19
N ASP A 63 3.24 -24.64 0.05
CA ASP A 63 4.32 -25.26 0.82
C ASP A 63 4.05 -26.73 1.14
N THR A 64 2.81 -27.09 1.45
CA THR A 64 2.42 -28.50 1.66
C THR A 64 2.58 -29.38 0.42
N ARG A 65 2.63 -28.79 -0.79
CA ARG A 65 2.81 -29.53 -2.05
C ARG A 65 4.25 -29.58 -2.52
N GLU A 66 5.20 -29.01 -1.78
CA GLU A 66 6.60 -28.97 -2.18
C GLU A 66 7.20 -30.37 -2.40
N GLU A 67 6.83 -31.33 -1.56
CA GLU A 67 7.27 -32.72 -1.69
C GLU A 67 6.75 -33.37 -2.99
N ASN A 68 5.55 -33.02 -3.45
CA ASN A 68 4.98 -33.53 -4.69
C ASN A 68 5.74 -33.00 -5.91
N PHE A 69 6.11 -31.72 -5.90
CA PHE A 69 6.97 -31.15 -6.93
C PHE A 69 8.34 -31.83 -6.93
N HIS A 70 8.94 -32.01 -5.75
CA HIS A 70 10.22 -32.68 -5.62
C HIS A 70 10.16 -34.11 -6.16
N ALA A 71 9.15 -34.90 -5.79
CA ALA A 71 8.95 -36.26 -6.28
C ALA A 71 8.76 -36.31 -7.80
N CYS A 72 7.98 -35.40 -8.37
CA CYS A 72 7.75 -35.32 -9.82
C CYS A 72 9.04 -34.98 -10.59
N ILE A 73 9.80 -33.99 -10.11
CA ILE A 73 11.06 -33.56 -10.72
C ILE A 73 12.11 -34.66 -10.62
N THR A 74 12.23 -35.31 -9.46
CA THR A 74 13.16 -36.43 -9.25
C THR A 74 12.83 -37.61 -10.15
N LEU A 75 11.55 -38.00 -10.27
CA LEU A 75 11.15 -39.06 -11.19
C LEU A 75 11.49 -38.70 -12.65
N GLY A 76 11.19 -37.48 -13.08
CA GLY A 76 11.52 -37.02 -14.42
C GLY A 76 13.03 -37.03 -14.70
N ARG A 77 13.86 -36.58 -13.76
CA ARG A 77 15.33 -36.62 -13.87
C ARG A 77 15.85 -38.05 -13.97
N ASN A 78 15.38 -38.95 -13.11
CA ASN A 78 15.76 -40.37 -13.15
C ASN A 78 15.45 -41.01 -14.52
N LEU A 79 14.31 -40.67 -15.13
CA LEU A 79 13.96 -41.15 -16.48
C LEU A 79 14.89 -40.59 -17.57
N LEU A 80 15.33 -39.33 -17.44
CA LEU A 80 16.30 -38.72 -18.36
C LEU A 80 17.69 -39.37 -18.22
N ASP A 81 18.15 -39.58 -16.99
CA ASP A 81 19.44 -40.21 -16.69
C ASP A 81 19.48 -41.66 -17.23
N ALA A 82 18.35 -42.37 -17.17
CA ALA A 82 18.17 -43.69 -17.76
C ALA A 82 18.07 -43.69 -19.30
N ARG A 83 18.16 -42.53 -19.96
CA ARG A 83 17.98 -42.35 -21.42
C ARG A 83 16.69 -42.97 -21.95
N HIS A 84 15.59 -42.74 -21.23
CA HIS A 84 14.28 -43.25 -21.59
C HIS A 84 13.88 -42.87 -23.02
N TYR A 85 13.15 -43.73 -23.75
CA TYR A 85 12.81 -43.50 -25.16
C TYR A 85 12.00 -42.20 -25.39
N ALA A 86 11.28 -41.72 -24.38
CA ALA A 86 10.50 -40.48 -24.40
C ALA A 86 11.24 -39.27 -23.78
N SER A 87 12.58 -39.30 -23.69
CA SER A 87 13.37 -38.25 -23.01
C SER A 87 13.04 -36.83 -23.47
N ALA A 88 12.87 -36.59 -24.77
CA ALA A 88 12.53 -35.27 -25.30
C ALA A 88 11.18 -34.74 -24.78
N GLU A 89 10.19 -35.61 -24.60
CA GLU A 89 8.89 -35.22 -24.05
C GLU A 89 8.97 -34.96 -22.54
N ILE A 90 9.72 -35.81 -21.82
CA ILE A 90 9.94 -35.68 -20.37
C ILE A 90 10.63 -34.35 -20.06
N GLU A 91 11.71 -34.03 -20.78
CA GLU A 91 12.44 -32.78 -20.64
C GLU A 91 11.53 -31.56 -20.87
N LYS A 92 10.76 -31.57 -21.96
CA LYS A 92 9.78 -30.52 -22.26
C LYS A 92 8.76 -30.34 -21.13
N LYS A 93 8.27 -31.44 -20.55
CA LYS A 93 7.30 -31.41 -19.44
C LYS A 93 7.93 -30.89 -18.14
N LEU A 94 9.16 -31.27 -17.83
CA LEU A 94 9.89 -30.76 -16.68
C LEU A 94 10.12 -29.25 -16.78
N ILE A 95 10.59 -28.76 -17.93
CA ILE A 95 10.78 -27.32 -18.17
C ILE A 95 9.47 -26.57 -17.99
N LYS A 96 8.37 -27.08 -18.55
CA LYS A 96 7.05 -26.47 -18.35
C LYS A 96 6.68 -26.42 -16.87
N LEU A 97 6.79 -27.55 -16.15
CA LEU A 97 6.43 -27.64 -14.74
C LEU A 97 7.21 -26.65 -13.87
N THR A 98 8.54 -26.56 -14.06
CA THR A 98 9.39 -25.66 -13.28
C THR A 98 9.14 -24.19 -13.61
N THR A 99 8.88 -23.87 -14.88
CA THR A 99 8.54 -22.52 -15.32
C THR A 99 7.22 -22.05 -14.72
N GLU A 100 6.17 -22.87 -14.81
CA GLU A 100 4.84 -22.57 -14.26
C GLU A 100 4.87 -22.43 -12.74
N ARG A 101 5.68 -23.26 -12.04
CA ARG A 101 5.89 -23.14 -10.60
C ARG A 101 6.58 -21.82 -10.23
N ALA A 102 7.61 -21.44 -10.97
CA ALA A 102 8.31 -20.17 -10.75
C ALA A 102 7.39 -18.97 -10.99
N GLU A 103 6.59 -18.99 -12.07
CA GLU A 103 5.60 -17.95 -12.35
C GLU A 103 4.54 -17.85 -11.25
N MET A 104 4.00 -18.98 -10.78
CA MET A 104 3.03 -19.00 -9.68
C MET A 104 3.61 -18.36 -8.41
N MET A 105 4.85 -18.70 -8.05
CA MET A 105 5.53 -18.11 -6.89
C MET A 105 5.75 -16.61 -7.06
N HIS A 106 6.24 -16.17 -8.23
CA HIS A 106 6.42 -14.75 -8.53
C HIS A 106 5.09 -13.97 -8.39
N ARG A 107 4.00 -14.51 -8.95
CA ARG A 107 2.68 -13.89 -8.84
C ARG A 107 2.17 -13.81 -7.41
N TRP A 108 2.47 -14.82 -6.59
CA TRP A 108 2.16 -14.79 -5.17
C TRP A 108 2.92 -13.68 -4.46
N GLU A 109 4.22 -13.54 -4.73
CA GLU A 109 5.09 -12.53 -4.13
C GLU A 109 4.65 -11.10 -4.54
N ASP A 110 4.40 -10.87 -5.83
CA ASP A 110 3.90 -9.58 -6.33
C ASP A 110 2.61 -9.16 -5.62
N ARG A 111 1.64 -10.07 -5.50
CA ARG A 111 0.37 -9.79 -4.81
C ARG A 111 0.60 -9.55 -3.32
N TRP A 112 1.52 -10.27 -2.69
CA TRP A 112 1.83 -10.08 -1.28
C TRP A 112 2.47 -8.72 -1.00
N GLU A 113 3.40 -8.28 -1.83
CA GLU A 113 3.95 -6.92 -1.76
C GLU A 113 2.87 -5.86 -1.94
N TYR A 114 1.98 -6.05 -2.93
CA TYR A 114 0.87 -5.14 -3.17
C TYR A 114 -0.07 -5.03 -1.96
N LEU A 115 -0.47 -6.16 -1.36
CA LEU A 115 -1.33 -6.16 -0.17
C LEU A 115 -0.67 -5.45 1.03
N ARG A 116 0.64 -5.61 1.22
CA ARG A 116 1.40 -4.87 2.24
C ARG A 116 1.39 -3.36 2.00
N LEU A 117 1.58 -2.93 0.75
CA LEU A 117 1.51 -1.51 0.38
C LEU A 117 0.11 -0.94 0.62
N ILE A 118 -0.93 -1.69 0.25
CA ILE A 118 -2.31 -1.30 0.54
C ILE A 118 -2.53 -1.16 2.04
N LEU A 119 -2.09 -2.14 2.84
CA LEU A 119 -2.28 -2.11 4.29
C LEU A 119 -1.70 -0.82 4.89
N GLU A 120 -0.48 -0.48 4.48
CA GLU A 120 0.21 0.74 4.91
C GLU A 120 -0.60 2.00 4.55
N VAL A 121 -1.16 2.07 3.33
CA VAL A 121 -2.00 3.20 2.90
C VAL A 121 -3.28 3.32 3.73
N TYR A 122 -3.96 2.20 4.02
CA TYR A 122 -5.19 2.22 4.81
C TYR A 122 -4.92 2.56 6.28
N GLN A 123 -3.81 2.07 6.84
CA GLN A 123 -3.36 2.44 8.19
C GLN A 123 -3.04 3.94 8.27
N PHE A 124 -2.30 4.47 7.29
CA PHE A 124 -2.02 5.90 7.20
C PHE A 124 -3.31 6.73 7.11
N ALA A 125 -4.25 6.34 6.26
CA ALA A 125 -5.51 7.06 6.08
C ALA A 125 -6.34 7.10 7.38
N ARG A 126 -6.40 5.97 8.10
CA ARG A 126 -7.05 5.90 9.42
C ARG A 126 -6.36 6.81 10.42
N ASP A 127 -5.05 6.74 10.51
CA ASP A 127 -4.28 7.52 11.49
C ASP A 127 -4.35 9.03 11.19
N ALA A 128 -4.40 9.41 9.90
CA ALA A 128 -4.64 10.77 9.45
C ALA A 128 -6.04 11.26 9.83
N ALA A 129 -7.08 10.44 9.65
CA ALA A 129 -8.44 10.79 10.06
C ALA A 129 -8.55 11.01 11.58
N VAL A 130 -7.88 10.18 12.37
CA VAL A 130 -7.81 10.35 13.84
C VAL A 130 -7.10 11.65 14.21
N ALA A 131 -5.98 11.97 13.54
CA ALA A 131 -5.26 13.20 13.76
C ALA A 131 -6.10 14.45 13.39
N ASP A 132 -6.84 14.41 12.27
CA ASP A 132 -7.74 15.50 11.86
C ASP A 132 -8.87 15.74 12.85
N ALA A 133 -9.50 14.65 13.32
CA ALA A 133 -10.56 14.73 14.30
C ALA A 133 -10.04 15.33 15.61
N TRP A 134 -8.84 14.95 16.04
CA TRP A 134 -8.19 15.54 17.21
C TRP A 134 -7.91 17.03 16.99
N LEU A 135 -7.32 17.42 15.87
CA LEU A 135 -7.04 18.82 15.54
C LEU A 135 -8.32 19.67 15.51
N SER A 136 -9.36 19.17 14.84
CA SER A 136 -10.66 19.85 14.73
C SER A 136 -11.30 20.05 16.10
N ALA A 137 -11.13 19.10 17.03
CA ALA A 137 -11.61 19.25 18.40
C ALA A 137 -10.85 20.33 19.20
N GLN A 138 -9.60 20.64 18.84
CA GLN A 138 -8.82 21.69 19.49
C GLN A 138 -9.11 23.11 18.95
N GLU A 139 -9.62 23.24 17.72
CA GLU A 139 -9.87 24.55 17.09
C GLU A 139 -10.69 25.52 17.96
N PRO A 140 -11.82 25.12 18.60
CA PRO A 140 -12.61 26.05 19.41
C PRO A 140 -11.86 26.55 20.65
N TYR A 141 -11.02 25.69 21.23
CA TYR A 141 -10.21 26.04 22.40
C TYR A 141 -9.13 27.06 22.01
N LEU A 142 -8.41 26.80 20.91
CA LEU A 142 -7.35 27.68 20.42
C LEU A 142 -7.89 29.02 19.86
N ALA A 143 -9.11 29.03 19.32
CA ALA A 143 -9.77 30.25 18.85
C ALA A 143 -10.33 31.12 20.00
N SER A 144 -10.45 30.56 21.21
CA SER A 144 -11.00 31.30 22.35
C SER A 144 -10.04 32.41 22.80
N ARG A 145 -10.56 33.64 22.93
CA ARG A 145 -9.82 34.81 23.46
C ARG A 145 -10.23 35.15 24.89
N ASN A 146 -10.69 34.16 25.64
CA ASN A 146 -11.11 34.35 27.03
C ASN A 146 -9.89 34.19 27.95
N PHE A 147 -9.49 35.27 28.61
CA PHE A 147 -8.35 35.27 29.54
C PHE A 147 -8.77 35.19 31.01
N GLY A 148 -10.07 35.00 31.30
CA GLY A 148 -10.60 35.01 32.65
C GLY A 148 -10.73 36.42 33.21
N ARG A 149 -11.66 36.60 34.15
CA ARG A 149 -11.98 37.89 34.78
C ARG A 149 -11.64 37.93 36.27
N ASN A 150 -11.28 36.79 36.84
CA ASN A 150 -10.87 36.65 38.23
C ASN A 150 -9.75 35.60 38.35
N LEU A 151 -9.10 35.55 39.51
CA LEU A 151 -7.98 34.64 39.77
C LEU A 151 -8.36 33.16 39.57
N GLU A 152 -9.57 32.77 39.98
CA GLU A 152 -10.04 31.39 39.88
C GLU A 152 -10.20 30.95 38.42
N GLU A 153 -10.80 31.80 37.57
CA GLU A 153 -10.92 31.59 36.13
C GLU A 153 -9.55 31.52 35.44
N VAL A 154 -8.61 32.38 35.81
CA VAL A 154 -7.24 32.35 35.28
C VAL A 154 -6.54 31.05 35.64
N ILE A 155 -6.62 30.60 36.91
CA ILE A 155 -6.04 29.33 37.34
C ILE A 155 -6.68 28.14 36.60
N ALA A 156 -7.99 28.17 36.38
CA ALA A 156 -8.69 27.14 35.62
C ALA A 156 -8.23 27.11 34.15
N LEU A 157 -8.01 28.27 33.53
CA LEU A 157 -7.48 28.37 32.17
C LEU A 157 -6.06 27.84 32.07
N ILE A 158 -5.19 28.13 33.05
CA ILE A 158 -3.83 27.58 33.12
C ILE A 158 -3.87 26.06 33.21
N LYS A 159 -4.65 25.48 34.13
CA LYS A 159 -4.79 24.01 34.24
C LYS A 159 -5.31 23.37 32.96
N LYS A 160 -6.25 24.03 32.28
CA LYS A 160 -6.76 23.58 30.98
C LYS A 160 -5.67 23.62 29.91
N HIS A 161 -4.80 24.63 29.94
CA HIS A 161 -3.67 24.74 29.02
C HIS A 161 -2.62 23.65 29.26
N GLU A 162 -2.23 23.41 30.51
CA GLU A 162 -1.33 22.31 30.87
C GLU A 162 -1.88 20.94 30.42
N ALA A 163 -3.19 20.73 30.53
CA ALA A 163 -3.84 19.52 30.04
C ALA A 163 -3.78 19.40 28.51
N PHE A 164 -3.97 20.53 27.79
CA PHE A 164 -3.78 20.59 26.34
C PHE A 164 -2.34 20.23 25.94
N GLU A 165 -1.34 20.83 26.57
CA GLU A 165 0.08 20.56 26.27
C GLU A 165 0.43 19.08 26.47
N LYS A 166 0.00 18.48 27.59
CA LYS A 166 0.17 17.04 27.84
C LYS A 166 -0.49 16.20 26.74
N SER A 167 -1.69 16.56 26.33
CA SER A 167 -2.40 15.86 25.26
C SER A 167 -1.71 16.00 23.90
N ALA A 168 -1.10 17.15 23.62
CA ALA A 168 -0.39 17.41 22.38
C ALA A 168 0.90 16.60 22.29
N VAL A 169 1.67 16.52 23.40
CA VAL A 169 2.86 15.65 23.48
C VAL A 169 2.47 14.19 23.24
N ALA A 170 1.35 13.73 23.79
CA ALA A 170 0.86 12.37 23.56
C ALA A 170 0.46 12.08 22.09
N GLN A 171 0.21 13.11 21.28
CA GLN A 171 -0.09 12.96 19.85
C GLN A 171 1.14 13.08 18.94
N GLU A 172 2.30 13.46 19.47
CA GLU A 172 3.50 13.74 18.69
C GLU A 172 3.94 12.54 17.84
N GLU A 173 3.95 11.33 18.42
CA GLU A 173 4.30 10.10 17.71
C GLU A 173 3.40 9.85 16.49
N ARG A 174 2.09 10.12 16.61
CA ARG A 174 1.13 9.99 15.51
C ARG A 174 1.42 10.98 14.39
N PHE A 175 1.74 12.24 14.70
CA PHE A 175 2.13 13.22 13.69
C PHE A 175 3.48 12.90 13.04
N LEU A 176 4.45 12.39 13.80
CA LEU A 176 5.73 11.92 13.28
C LEU A 176 5.56 10.72 12.32
N ALA A 177 4.64 9.80 12.63
CA ALA A 177 4.30 8.70 11.73
C ALA A 177 3.70 9.22 10.41
N LEU A 178 2.81 10.22 10.47
CA LEU A 178 2.24 10.87 9.28
C LEU A 178 3.26 11.72 8.48
N GLU A 179 4.37 12.10 9.10
CA GLU A 179 5.47 12.80 8.43
C GLU A 179 6.39 11.86 7.64
N LYS A 180 6.41 10.55 7.93
CA LYS A 180 7.16 9.56 7.14
C LYS A 180 6.42 9.25 5.85
N LEU A 181 7.15 9.19 4.73
CA LEU A 181 6.56 8.78 3.44
C LEU A 181 6.17 7.31 3.54
N THR A 182 5.00 6.95 3.02
CA THR A 182 4.67 5.52 2.91
C THR A 182 5.55 4.85 1.85
N ASN A 183 5.83 3.55 1.97
CA ASN A 183 6.58 2.83 0.93
C ASN A 183 5.90 2.89 -0.44
N PHE A 184 4.57 3.01 -0.45
CA PHE A 184 3.80 3.25 -1.66
C PHE A 184 4.16 4.60 -2.31
N GLU A 185 4.20 5.69 -1.53
CA GLU A 185 4.62 7.01 -2.02
C GLU A 185 6.08 7.03 -2.50
N LEU A 186 6.97 6.30 -1.82
CA LEU A 186 8.36 6.11 -2.24
C LEU A 186 8.44 5.40 -3.60
N LYS A 187 7.70 4.31 -3.78
CA LYS A 187 7.62 3.57 -5.05
C LYS A 187 6.97 4.42 -6.16
N ASP A 188 5.93 5.22 -5.88
CA ASP A 188 5.32 6.15 -6.86
C ASP A 188 6.29 7.26 -7.29
N ARG A 189 7.00 7.85 -6.32
CA ARG A 189 7.98 8.91 -6.60
C ARG A 189 9.16 8.40 -7.44
N GLN A 190 9.55 7.15 -7.27
CA GLN A 190 10.56 6.49 -8.13
C GLN A 190 10.01 6.18 -9.53
N ARG A 191 8.71 5.87 -9.66
CA ARG A 191 8.03 5.68 -10.97
C ARG A 191 7.80 6.99 -11.74
N ARG A 192 7.87 8.15 -11.09
CA ARG A 192 7.97 9.47 -11.73
C ARG A 192 9.43 9.95 -11.77
N PRO A 193 10.30 9.40 -12.64
CA PRO A 193 11.57 10.05 -12.89
C PRO A 193 11.29 11.42 -13.51
N HIS A 194 12.04 12.43 -13.05
CA HIS A 194 11.95 13.82 -13.48
C HIS A 194 11.61 14.00 -14.97
N GLY A 195 10.38 14.44 -15.24
CA GLY A 195 10.02 15.05 -16.51
C GLY A 195 10.69 16.42 -16.61
N ILE A 196 11.88 16.42 -17.22
CA ILE A 196 12.48 17.46 -18.07
C ILE A 196 12.15 18.91 -17.66
N SER A 197 13.14 19.55 -17.05
CA SER A 197 13.36 20.99 -17.13
C SER A 197 13.37 21.44 -18.60
N GLY A 198 12.40 22.25 -19.01
CA GLY A 198 12.47 23.00 -20.27
C GLY A 198 11.29 22.72 -21.21
N GLU A 199 10.17 23.40 -20.97
CA GLU A 199 9.24 23.86 -22.01
C GLU A 199 8.10 24.66 -21.37
N ARG A 200 8.43 25.90 -20.98
CA ARG A 200 7.45 26.99 -20.83
C ARG A 200 8.05 28.29 -21.33
N GLU A 201 8.54 28.27 -22.56
CA GLU A 201 8.76 29.48 -23.32
C GLU A 201 8.51 29.17 -24.79
N ALA A 202 7.80 30.07 -25.45
CA ALA A 202 7.30 30.01 -26.84
C ALA A 202 6.03 29.18 -27.09
N MET A 203 4.86 29.83 -27.03
CA MET A 203 3.95 30.01 -28.18
C MET A 203 2.71 30.85 -27.71
N SER A 204 2.76 32.19 -27.74
CA SER A 204 2.32 33.10 -28.84
C SER A 204 0.90 33.70 -28.58
N PRO A 205 0.38 34.69 -29.35
CA PRO A 205 0.29 36.08 -28.88
C PRO A 205 -1.13 36.71 -28.90
N ALA A 206 -1.23 37.89 -28.23
CA ALA A 206 -2.15 39.03 -28.46
C ALA A 206 -3.69 38.84 -28.37
N ARG A 207 -4.35 39.60 -27.47
CA ARG A 207 -5.16 40.83 -27.78
C ARG A 207 -5.82 41.46 -26.51
N PRO A 208 -6.35 42.71 -26.59
CA PRO A 208 -6.06 43.75 -25.59
C PRO A 208 -7.20 44.13 -24.63
N SER A 209 -6.81 44.86 -23.58
CA SER A 209 -7.49 45.91 -22.81
C SER A 209 -9.03 45.94 -22.72
N GLY A 210 -9.56 45.94 -21.50
CA GLY A 210 -10.85 46.59 -21.22
C GLY A 210 -11.58 46.16 -19.95
N HIS A 211 -11.56 47.05 -18.96
CA HIS A 211 -12.58 47.28 -17.93
C HIS A 211 -12.72 46.36 -16.70
N SER A 212 -12.44 47.01 -15.56
CA SER A 212 -12.96 46.86 -14.20
C SER A 212 -14.37 46.28 -14.08
N THR A 213 -14.57 45.39 -13.08
CA THR A 213 -15.53 45.53 -11.97
C THR A 213 -15.42 44.30 -11.05
N ALA A 214 -15.11 44.52 -9.77
CA ALA A 214 -15.47 43.63 -8.65
C ALA A 214 -16.85 44.09 -8.14
N PRO A 215 -17.71 43.26 -7.49
CA PRO A 215 -17.38 42.62 -6.21
C PRO A 215 -18.11 41.27 -5.94
N GLY A 216 -17.84 40.67 -4.77
CA GLY A 216 -18.85 39.84 -4.07
C GLY A 216 -18.42 38.42 -3.70
N ARG A 217 -17.91 38.26 -2.47
CA ARG A 217 -17.83 36.97 -1.76
C ARG A 217 -19.23 36.52 -1.33
N SER A 218 -19.59 35.28 -1.65
CA SER A 218 -20.39 34.41 -0.78
C SER A 218 -19.97 32.97 -1.05
N GLY A 219 -19.19 32.41 -0.11
CA GLY A 219 -18.75 31.03 -0.16
C GLY A 219 -19.87 30.12 0.33
N GLU A 220 -20.42 29.34 -0.57
CA GLU A 220 -21.10 28.09 -0.26
C GLU A 220 -20.22 26.97 -0.82
N THR A 221 -19.47 26.30 0.05
CA THR A 221 -18.76 25.06 -0.31
C THR A 221 -19.76 23.92 -0.31
N SER A 222 -20.53 23.81 -1.37
CA SER A 222 -21.31 22.61 -1.69
C SER A 222 -20.35 21.55 -2.24
N PHE A 223 -20.30 20.37 -1.58
CA PHE A 223 -19.59 19.20 -2.10
C PHE A 223 -20.24 18.76 -3.42
N PRO A 224 -19.52 18.67 -4.56
CA PRO A 224 -20.10 18.13 -5.77
C PRO A 224 -20.19 16.62 -5.66
N SER A 225 -21.41 16.12 -5.84
CA SER A 225 -21.77 14.72 -5.94
C SER A 225 -21.17 14.11 -7.21
N SER A 226 -20.41 13.03 -7.04
CA SER A 226 -20.22 11.90 -7.96
C SER A 226 -20.35 12.12 -9.47
N GLU A 227 -19.22 12.05 -10.20
CA GLU A 227 -19.17 11.43 -11.52
C GLU A 227 -18.01 10.41 -11.62
N PRO A 228 -18.23 9.24 -12.26
CA PRO A 228 -17.28 8.13 -12.32
C PRO A 228 -16.46 8.17 -13.61
N GLY A 229 -15.13 8.14 -13.52
CA GLY A 229 -14.30 7.86 -14.70
C GLY A 229 -12.99 8.61 -14.76
N ARG A 230 -12.06 8.30 -13.84
CA ARG A 230 -10.60 8.32 -14.05
C ARG A 230 -9.93 7.82 -12.79
N SER A 231 -9.22 6.70 -12.92
CA SER A 231 -8.22 6.14 -11.98
C SER A 231 -8.44 6.52 -10.50
N GLY A 232 -9.17 5.68 -9.76
CA GLY A 232 -9.43 5.80 -8.32
C GLY A 232 -8.19 5.77 -7.41
N GLU A 233 -7.00 5.87 -7.97
CA GLU A 233 -5.72 6.03 -7.27
C GLU A 233 -5.41 7.52 -7.01
N GLY A 234 -5.86 8.44 -7.88
CA GLY A 234 -5.57 9.88 -7.77
C GLY A 234 -6.25 10.60 -6.59
N TRP A 235 -7.38 10.07 -6.12
CA TRP A 235 -8.14 10.66 -5.01
C TRP A 235 -7.43 10.52 -3.65
N TRP A 236 -6.66 9.44 -3.45
CA TRP A 236 -5.89 9.24 -2.22
C TRP A 236 -4.72 10.23 -2.12
N PHE A 237 -4.02 10.48 -3.23
CA PHE A 237 -2.88 11.42 -3.27
C PHE A 237 -3.27 12.87 -2.95
N LEU A 238 -4.46 13.30 -3.39
CA LEU A 238 -4.98 14.64 -3.09
C LEU A 238 -5.27 14.79 -1.59
N ASN A 239 -5.86 13.78 -0.95
CA ASN A 239 -6.13 13.79 0.48
C ASN A 239 -4.85 13.77 1.32
N ILE A 240 -3.90 12.89 1.00
CA ILE A 240 -2.65 12.74 1.77
C ILE A 240 -1.76 14.00 1.65
N SER A 241 -1.63 14.56 0.45
CA SER A 241 -0.85 15.80 0.23
C SER A 241 -1.51 17.01 0.90
N PHE A 242 -2.83 17.10 0.87
CA PHE A 242 -3.60 18.14 1.56
C PHE A 242 -3.44 18.07 3.08
N PHE A 243 -3.46 16.86 3.66
CA PHE A 243 -3.22 16.64 5.08
C PHE A 243 -1.81 17.04 5.52
N ARG A 244 -0.80 16.66 4.76
CA ARG A 244 0.60 17.04 5.05
C ARG A 244 0.81 18.55 4.95
N CYS A 245 0.11 19.24 4.04
CA CYS A 245 0.09 20.70 3.97
C CYS A 245 -0.51 21.31 5.25
N LYS A 246 -1.65 20.79 5.71
CA LYS A 246 -2.31 21.21 6.96
C LYS A 246 -1.41 20.96 8.19
N SER A 247 -0.73 19.81 8.26
CA SER A 247 0.25 19.47 9.32
C SER A 247 1.48 20.40 9.33
N LYS A 248 2.05 20.74 8.16
CA LYS A 248 3.17 21.70 8.05
C LYS A 248 2.78 23.11 8.52
N ASN A 249 1.56 23.56 8.22
CA ASN A 249 1.04 24.83 8.72
C ASN A 249 0.82 24.80 10.24
N PHE A 250 0.43 23.65 10.81
CA PHE A 250 0.33 23.47 12.25
C PHE A 250 1.70 23.49 12.95
N LYS A 251 2.75 22.87 12.36
CA LYS A 251 4.14 23.01 12.85
C LYS A 251 4.63 24.46 12.78
N HIS A 252 4.22 25.24 11.78
CA HIS A 252 4.50 26.68 11.76
C HIS A 252 3.83 27.40 12.93
N TYR A 253 2.56 27.09 13.23
CA TYR A 253 1.87 27.66 14.40
C TYR A 253 2.50 27.23 15.73
N TYR A 254 2.87 25.95 15.88
CA TYR A 254 3.51 25.41 17.08
C TYR A 254 4.94 25.93 17.26
N PHE A 255 5.73 26.04 16.18
CA PHE A 255 7.07 26.61 16.18
C PHE A 255 7.04 28.09 16.55
N TRP A 256 6.09 28.86 16.01
CA TRP A 256 5.94 30.26 16.39
C TRP A 256 5.42 30.42 17.83
N VAL A 257 4.52 29.56 18.33
CA VAL A 257 4.04 29.65 19.73
C VAL A 257 5.10 29.20 20.74
N THR A 258 5.89 28.15 20.45
CA THR A 258 7.00 27.71 21.31
C THR A 258 8.20 28.67 21.25
N VAL A 259 8.54 29.23 20.09
CA VAL A 259 9.57 30.27 19.95
C VAL A 259 9.12 31.58 20.61
N LEU A 260 7.83 31.94 20.51
CA LEU A 260 7.28 33.11 21.19
C LEU A 260 7.28 32.91 22.72
N PHE A 261 6.99 31.70 23.23
CA PHE A 261 7.11 31.38 24.67
C PHE A 261 8.57 31.30 25.16
N PHE A 262 9.49 30.83 24.33
CA PHE A 262 10.93 30.80 24.65
C PHE A 262 11.52 32.22 24.69
N LEU A 263 11.08 33.11 23.79
CA LEU A 263 11.47 34.53 23.79
C LEU A 263 10.82 35.33 24.93
N ILE A 264 9.58 35.00 25.32
CA ILE A 264 8.92 35.62 26.48
C ILE A 264 9.57 35.18 27.80
N SER A 265 10.02 33.92 27.92
CA SER A 265 10.73 33.43 29.10
C SER A 265 12.13 34.03 29.27
N ILE A 266 12.80 34.44 28.18
CA ILE A 266 14.12 35.11 28.24
C ILE A 266 14.00 36.60 28.64
N THR A 267 12.80 37.19 28.59
CA THR A 267 12.58 38.62 28.88
C THR A 267 12.06 38.86 30.31
N ILE A 268 11.82 37.81 31.10
CA ILE A 268 11.31 37.89 32.48
C ILE A 268 12.37 37.43 33.52
N PHE A 269 13.65 37.37 33.14
CA PHE A 269 14.78 37.25 34.08
C PHE A 269 15.92 38.21 33.71
#